data_AF-A0A804NLC5-F1
#
_entry.id   AF-A0A804NLC5-F1
#
_cell.length_a   1.000
_cell.length_b   1.000
_cell.length_c   1.000
_cell.angle_alpha   90.00
_cell.angle_beta   90.00
_cell.angle_gamma   90.00
#
_symmetry.space_group_name_H-M   'P 1'
#
loop_
_entity.id
_entity.type
_entity.pdbx_description
1 polymer ?
#
loop_
_entity_poly.entity_id
_entity_poly.type
_entity_poly.pdbx_seq_one_letter_code
_entity_poly.pdbx_strand_id
1 'polypeptide(L)'
;MFDGAAERVPDDAPLFRRVESLERGPRLHLSLIVEVARGDRVLGFVCSAWPDDLAVRHVLTFAASGGSSGGGRRGGRDFEKLWGEEREAVTKFLKERH
;
A
#
# COMPACT_ATOMS: atom_id res chain seq x y z
N MET A 1 -1.16 2.60 -12.34
CA MET A 1 -0.18 2.34 -13.41
C MET A 1 0.00 0.84 -13.42
N PHE A 2 -0.16 0.14 -14.54
CA PHE A 2 0.13 -1.31 -14.57
C PHE A 2 1.64 -1.48 -14.43
N ASP A 3 2.12 -1.59 -13.19
CA ASP A 3 3.50 -1.90 -12.91
C ASP A 3 3.60 -3.40 -12.68
N GLY A 4 4.31 -4.10 -13.57
CA GLY A 4 4.50 -5.53 -13.47
C GLY A 4 4.07 -6.23 -14.75
N ALA A 5 5.01 -6.32 -15.68
CA ALA A 5 5.04 -7.46 -16.59
C ALA A 5 4.81 -8.74 -15.77
N ALA A 6 4.11 -9.72 -16.35
CA ALA A 6 3.99 -11.05 -15.78
C ALA A 6 5.33 -11.49 -15.18
N GLU A 7 5.28 -12.08 -13.97
CA GLU A 7 6.47 -12.43 -13.20
C GLU A 7 7.50 -13.09 -14.12
N ARG A 8 8.68 -12.46 -14.27
CA ARG A 8 9.67 -12.85 -15.27
C ARG A 8 10.21 -14.22 -14.89
N VAL A 9 9.67 -15.25 -15.52
CA VAL A 9 10.13 -16.63 -15.32
C VAL A 9 11.49 -16.78 -16.01
N PRO A 10 12.51 -17.37 -15.36
CA PRO A 10 13.80 -17.63 -15.99
C PRO A 10 13.62 -18.41 -17.29
N ASP A 11 14.44 -18.11 -18.30
CA ASP A 11 14.31 -18.69 -19.65
C ASP A 11 14.43 -20.22 -19.65
N ASP A 12 15.17 -20.75 -18.68
CA ASP A 12 15.44 -22.14 -18.38
C ASP A 12 14.34 -22.84 -17.57
N ALA A 13 13.25 -22.14 -17.22
CA ALA A 13 12.10 -22.76 -16.60
C ALA A 13 11.28 -23.62 -17.58
N PRO A 14 10.62 -24.69 -17.10
CA PRO A 14 9.77 -25.52 -17.94
C PRO A 14 8.65 -24.72 -18.63
N LEU A 15 8.36 -25.04 -19.89
CA LEU A 15 7.40 -24.31 -20.74
C LEU A 15 6.05 -24.05 -20.06
N PHE A 16 5.52 -25.04 -19.35
CA PHE A 16 4.23 -24.92 -18.65
C PHE A 16 4.22 -23.77 -17.62
N ARG A 17 5.31 -23.54 -16.87
CA ARG A 17 5.40 -22.40 -15.94
C ARG A 17 5.50 -21.06 -16.66
N ARG A 18 6.16 -21.03 -17.82
CA ARG A 18 6.24 -19.81 -18.64
C ARG A 18 4.86 -19.45 -19.20
N VAL A 19 4.09 -20.45 -19.62
CA VAL A 19 2.71 -20.28 -20.07
C VAL A 19 1.80 -19.82 -18.93
N GLU A 20 1.84 -20.46 -17.77
CA GLU A 20 1.05 -20.04 -16.59
C GLU A 20 1.34 -18.58 -16.18
N SER A 21 2.60 -18.13 -16.25
CA SER A 21 2.96 -16.73 -15.99
C SER A 21 2.37 -15.79 -17.03
N LEU A 22 2.43 -16.14 -18.32
CA LEU A 22 1.81 -15.37 -19.39
C LEU A 22 0.29 -15.29 -19.26
N GLU A 23 -0.37 -16.38 -18.85
CA GLU A 23 -1.81 -16.43 -18.63
C GLU A 23 -2.27 -15.58 -17.45
N ARG A 24 -1.45 -15.41 -16.40
CA ARG A 24 -1.74 -14.45 -15.31
C ARG A 24 -1.82 -13.00 -15.78
N GLY A 25 -1.23 -12.69 -16.94
CA GLY A 25 -1.28 -11.36 -17.53
C GLY A 25 -0.59 -10.28 -16.67
N PRO A 26 -0.67 -9.01 -17.10
CA PRO A 26 -0.13 -7.89 -16.36
C PRO A 26 -0.86 -7.73 -15.01
N ARG A 27 -0.09 -7.65 -13.92
CA ARG A 27 -0.65 -7.47 -12.58
C ARG A 27 -1.07 -6.02 -12.38
N LEU A 28 -2.29 -5.79 -11.89
CA LEU A 28 -2.77 -4.45 -11.60
C LEU A 28 -2.18 -3.98 -10.26
N HIS A 29 -1.41 -2.89 -10.30
CA HIS A 29 -0.97 -2.17 -9.11
C HIS A 29 -1.77 -0.88 -8.93
N LEU A 30 -2.30 -0.68 -7.73
CA LEU A 30 -3.02 0.53 -7.33
C LEU A 30 -2.27 1.21 -6.18
N SER A 31 -2.01 2.50 -6.34
CA SER A 31 -1.56 3.36 -5.24
C SER A 31 -2.77 4.10 -4.69
N LEU A 32 -3.04 3.96 -3.40
CA LEU A 32 -4.21 4.56 -2.76
C LEU A 32 -3.84 5.18 -1.41
N ILE A 33 -4.58 6.21 -1.02
CA ILE A 33 -4.45 6.85 0.29
C ILE A 33 -5.68 6.45 1.11
N VAL A 34 -5.47 5.74 2.22
CA VAL A 34 -6.52 5.41 3.18
C VAL A 34 -6.52 6.48 4.27
N GLU A 35 -7.62 7.19 4.44
CA GLU A 35 -7.78 8.16 5.53
C GLU A 35 -8.72 7.62 6.61
N VAL A 36 -8.26 7.68 7.86
CA VAL A 36 -8.97 7.18 9.03
C VAL A 36 -9.16 8.35 9.99
N ALA A 37 -10.40 8.83 10.09
CA ALA A 37 -10.76 9.92 10.98
C ALA A 37 -11.27 9.41 12.34
N ARG A 38 -10.87 10.10 13.42
CA ARG A 38 -11.45 9.98 14.76
C ARG A 38 -11.53 11.36 15.40
N GLY A 39 -12.74 11.91 15.48
CA GLY A 39 -12.95 13.27 15.97
C GLY A 39 -12.23 14.29 15.07
N ASP A 40 -11.34 15.07 15.66
CA ASP A 40 -10.54 16.09 14.98
C ASP A 40 -9.16 15.58 14.49
N ARG A 41 -8.94 14.27 14.46
CA ARG A 41 -7.67 13.65 14.05
C ARG A 41 -7.86 12.74 12.87
N VAL A 42 -6.96 12.83 11.89
CA VAL A 42 -6.95 11.94 10.72
C VAL A 42 -5.58 11.28 10.59
N LEU A 43 -5.60 9.97 10.38
CA LEU A 43 -4.43 9.18 9.98
C LEU A 43 -4.56 8.85 8.50
N GLY A 44 -3.57 9.24 7.69
CA GLY A 44 -3.46 8.84 6.30
C GLY A 44 -2.46 7.72 6.11
N PHE A 45 -2.77 6.73 5.29
CA PHE A 45 -1.88 5.65 4.92
C PHE A 45 -1.69 5.66 3.41
N VAL A 46 -0.47 5.85 2.94
CA VAL A 46 -0.15 5.67 1.52
C VAL A 46 0.12 4.19 1.31
N CYS A 47 -0.78 3.51 0.60
CA CYS A 47 -0.73 2.09 0.36
C CYS A 47 -0.43 1.76 -1.10
N SER A 48 0.30 0.68 -1.28
CA SER A 48 0.63 0.03 -2.55
C SER A 48 -0.12 -1.30 -2.57
N ALA A 49 -1.22 -1.35 -3.31
CA ALA A 49 -2.07 -2.52 -3.44
C ALA A 49 -1.77 -3.29 -4.73
N TRP A 50 -1.56 -4.59 -4.56
CA TRP A 50 -1.60 -5.62 -5.58
C TRP A 50 -2.92 -6.41 -5.43
N PRO A 51 -3.30 -7.27 -6.38
CA PRO A 51 -4.54 -8.05 -6.26
C PRO A 51 -4.56 -8.96 -5.01
N ASP A 52 -3.38 -9.43 -4.60
CA ASP A 52 -3.21 -10.42 -3.52
C ASP A 52 -2.47 -9.84 -2.30
N ASP A 53 -2.02 -8.58 -2.36
CA ASP A 53 -1.15 -8.00 -1.33
C ASP A 53 -1.39 -6.50 -1.14
N LEU A 54 -1.20 -6.01 0.08
CA LEU A 54 -1.35 -4.59 0.43
C LEU A 54 -0.16 -4.17 1.29
N ALA A 55 0.69 -3.31 0.76
CA ALA A 55 1.85 -2.77 1.46
C ALA A 55 1.63 -1.31 1.86
N VAL A 56 1.79 -0.98 3.14
CA VAL A 56 1.77 0.41 3.63
C VAL A 56 3.16 1.02 3.43
N ARG A 57 3.24 2.17 2.77
CA ARG A 57 4.51 2.88 2.50
C ARG A 57 4.77 4.04 3.44
N HIS A 58 3.76 4.86 3.67
CA HIS A 58 3.88 6.02 4.54
C HIS A 58 2.66 6.16 5.44
N VAL A 59 2.91 6.62 6.66
CA VAL A 59 1.86 7.01 7.62
C VAL A 59 1.93 8.53 7.79
N LEU A 60 0.80 9.18 7.58
CA LEU A 60 0.61 10.62 7.64
C LEU A 60 -0.32 10.94 8.82
N THR A 61 -0.03 12.01 9.55
CA THR A 61 -0.96 12.53 10.57
C THR A 61 -1.46 13.90 10.16
N PHE A 62 -2.77 14.09 10.23
CA PHE A 62 -3.43 15.37 9.94
C PHE A 62 -4.30 15.79 11.12
N ALA A 63 -4.36 17.10 11.37
CA ALA A 63 -5.39 17.70 12.22
C ALA A 63 -6.61 18.01 11.33
N ALA A 64 -7.82 17.68 11.79
CA ALA A 64 -9.04 17.73 10.98
C ALA A 64 -9.60 19.15 10.77
N SER A 65 -8.83 20.20 11.04
CA SER A 65 -9.23 21.57 10.76
C SER A 65 -8.39 22.13 9.62
N GLY A 66 -9.00 22.21 8.43
CA GLY A 66 -8.59 23.14 7.38
C GLY A 66 -7.90 22.53 6.16
N GLY A 67 -8.72 22.06 5.23
CA GLY A 67 -8.51 22.36 3.80
C GLY A 67 -7.64 21.38 3.02
N SER A 68 -8.26 20.77 2.00
CA SER A 68 -7.62 20.19 0.82
C SER A 68 -6.78 21.24 0.05
N SER A 69 -5.70 21.75 0.63
CA SER A 69 -4.68 22.56 -0.08
C SER A 69 -3.57 22.99 0.89
N GLY A 70 -2.48 22.22 0.94
CA GLY A 70 -1.12 22.73 1.21
C GLY A 70 -0.82 23.44 2.54
N GLY A 71 -0.70 22.71 3.67
CA GLY A 71 -0.01 23.29 4.83
C GLY A 71 0.06 22.47 6.11
N GLY A 72 -0.86 21.53 6.34
CA GLY A 72 -0.99 20.85 7.63
C GLY A 72 -0.25 19.52 7.79
N ARG A 73 0.79 19.22 7.00
CA ARG A 73 1.53 17.95 7.16
C ARG A 73 2.29 17.95 8.48
N ARG A 74 1.66 17.44 9.55
CA ARG A 74 2.43 16.92 10.69
C ARG A 74 3.10 15.62 10.22
N GLY A 75 4.32 15.77 9.70
CA GLY A 75 5.33 14.74 9.48
C GLY A 75 4.81 13.37 9.01
N GLY A 76 4.99 13.08 7.71
CA GLY A 76 4.87 11.71 7.22
C GLY A 76 6.06 10.88 7.70
N ARG A 77 5.79 9.69 8.26
CA ARG A 77 6.82 8.70 8.59
C ARG A 77 6.80 7.60 7.54
N ASP A 78 7.98 7.15 7.13
CA ASP A 78 8.11 5.92 6.35
C ASP A 78 7.64 4.76 7.23
N PHE A 79 6.80 3.90 6.68
CA PHE A 79 6.25 2.76 7.40
C PHE A 79 7.35 1.85 7.94
N GLU A 80 8.40 1.61 7.14
CA GLU A 80 9.57 0.81 7.54
C GLU A 80 10.37 1.39 8.71
N LYS A 81 10.23 2.69 8.98
CA LYS A 81 10.91 3.35 10.12
C LYS A 81 10.07 3.32 11.41
N LEU A 82 8.84 2.80 11.35
CA LEU A 82 8.02 2.57 12.54
C LEU A 82 8.52 1.35 13.33
N TRP A 83 8.20 1.34 14.62
CA TRP A 83 8.59 0.23 15.48
C TRP A 83 7.84 -1.04 15.06
N GLY A 84 8.39 -2.22 15.36
CA GLY A 84 7.78 -3.50 14.96
C GLY A 84 6.32 -3.62 15.41
N GLU A 85 6.05 -3.27 16.67
CA GLU A 85 4.70 -3.28 17.25
C GLU A 85 3.76 -2.28 16.56
N GLU A 86 4.23 -1.08 16.22
CA GLU A 86 3.43 -0.08 15.50
C GLU A 86 3.05 -0.57 14.10
N ARG A 87 4.00 -1.20 13.37
CA ARG A 87 3.75 -1.77 12.04
C ARG A 87 2.73 -2.90 12.09
N GLU A 88 2.84 -3.79 13.08
CA GLU A 88 1.89 -4.88 13.28
C GLU A 88 0.49 -4.33 13.61
N ALA A 89 0.40 -3.35 14.50
CA ALA A 89 -0.87 -2.72 14.87
C ALA A 89 -1.55 -2.05 13.66
N VAL A 90 -0.81 -1.31 12.83
CA VAL A 90 -1.34 -0.69 11.60
C VAL A 90 -1.80 -1.76 10.61
N THR A 91 -1.00 -2.80 10.40
CA THR A 91 -1.32 -3.88 9.46
C THR A 91 -2.59 -4.61 9.90
N LYS A 92 -2.69 -4.94 11.19
CA LYS A 92 -3.87 -5.58 11.77
C LYS A 92 -5.10 -4.69 11.63
N PHE A 93 -4.97 -3.41 11.98
CA PHE A 93 -6.06 -2.43 11.88
C PHE A 93 -6.60 -2.30 10.45
N LEU A 94 -5.73 -2.25 9.44
CA LEU A 94 -6.15 -2.17 8.05
C LEU A 94 -6.81 -3.48 7.59
N LYS A 95 -6.27 -4.64 7.97
CA LYS A 95 -6.83 -5.94 7.62
C LYS A 95 -8.20 -6.20 8.24
N GLU A 96 -8.45 -5.76 9.47
CA GLU A 96 -9.74 -5.92 10.16
C GLU A 96 -10.87 -5.08 9.55
N ARG A 97 -10.55 -4.14 8.66
CA ARG A 97 -11.53 -3.25 8.01
C ARG A 97 -11.74 -3.53 6.52
N HIS A 98 -11.24 -4.66 6.04
CA HIS A 98 -11.55 -5.26 4.74
C HIS A 98 -12.50 -6.45 4.93
#